data_AF-A0A9K3DSH6-F1
#
_entry.id   AF-A0A9K3DSH6-F1
#
_cell.length_a   1.000
_cell.length_b   1.000
_cell.length_c   1.000
_cell.angle_alpha   90.00
_cell.angle_beta   90.00
_cell.angle_gamma   90.00
#
_symmetry.space_group_name_H-M   'P 1'
#
loop_
_entity.id
_entity.type
_entity.pdbx_description
1 polymer ?
#
loop_
_entity_poly.entity_id
_entity_poly.type
_entity_poly.pdbx_seq_one_letter_code
_entity_poly.pdbx_strand_id
1 'polypeptide(L)'
;MDIPKNGEKWRTWKGLLKSRGYDPSLTIDEIVTQQTNNDDRVNPTQFKELVTRWFTPKFQTTCAAKRLSRSKMKDPHVTGTKLFARLAHEVATKNDGVYSTRGEMYIITTRIRKDESFVDDKAANVVASLKAIANDSASKPIRMVLQMMNTQKLKAQRKEGMFD
;
A
#
# COMPACT_ATOMS: atom_id res chain seq x y z
N MET A 1 -36.59 -7.90 -10.30
CA MET A 1 -36.25 -8.89 -9.24
C MET A 1 -34.88 -9.42 -9.58
N ASP A 2 -33.84 -8.82 -9.02
CA ASP A 2 -32.45 -9.09 -9.43
C ASP A 2 -31.85 -10.18 -8.55
N ILE A 3 -31.85 -11.41 -9.05
CA ILE A 3 -30.94 -12.45 -8.58
C ILE A 3 -29.52 -11.87 -8.71
N PRO A 4 -28.71 -11.79 -7.64
CA PRO A 4 -27.41 -11.15 -7.72
C PRO A 4 -26.48 -11.90 -8.68
N LYS A 5 -26.37 -11.40 -9.92
CA LYS A 5 -25.33 -11.80 -10.86
C LYS A 5 -23.94 -11.53 -10.22
N ASN A 6 -23.05 -12.52 -10.32
CA ASN A 6 -21.57 -12.44 -10.24
C ASN A 6 -20.94 -12.71 -8.85
N GLY A 7 -20.17 -13.80 -8.74
CA GLY A 7 -19.61 -14.37 -7.49
C GLY A 7 -18.72 -13.48 -6.61
N GLU A 8 -18.33 -12.28 -7.05
CA GLU A 8 -17.70 -11.28 -6.19
C GLU A 8 -18.68 -10.71 -5.15
N LYS A 9 -19.94 -10.48 -5.55
CA LYS A 9 -20.99 -10.01 -4.64
C LYS A 9 -21.26 -11.04 -3.55
N TRP A 10 -21.19 -12.34 -3.89
CA TRP A 10 -21.43 -13.42 -2.93
C TRP A 10 -20.37 -13.50 -1.83
N ARG A 11 -19.08 -13.32 -2.17
CA ARG A 11 -18.01 -13.32 -1.15
C ARG A 11 -18.18 -12.16 -0.18
N THR A 12 -18.42 -10.96 -0.72
CA THR A 12 -18.66 -9.75 0.07
C THR A 12 -19.91 -9.89 0.93
N TRP A 13 -21.00 -10.41 0.36
CA TRP A 13 -22.25 -10.67 1.05
C TRP A 13 -22.08 -11.59 2.25
N LYS A 14 -21.41 -12.75 2.08
CA LYS A 14 -21.10 -13.65 3.21
C LYS A 14 -20.24 -12.98 4.29
N GLY A 15 -19.32 -12.10 3.89
CA GLY A 15 -18.52 -11.31 4.82
C GLY A 15 -19.38 -10.37 5.65
N LEU A 16 -20.34 -9.69 5.00
CA LEU A 16 -21.28 -8.77 5.63
C LEU A 16 -22.24 -9.50 6.58
N LEU A 17 -22.77 -10.65 6.17
CA LEU A 17 -23.59 -11.51 7.03
C LEU A 17 -22.80 -11.91 8.28
N LYS A 18 -21.54 -12.32 8.11
CA LYS A 18 -20.68 -12.66 9.24
C LYS A 18 -20.43 -11.47 10.15
N SER A 19 -20.16 -10.27 9.62
CA SER A 19 -19.92 -9.10 10.47
C SER A 19 -21.14 -8.67 11.29
N ARG A 20 -22.35 -8.96 10.79
CA ARG A 20 -23.61 -8.59 11.45
C ARG A 20 -24.09 -9.63 12.46
N GLY A 21 -24.00 -10.91 12.11
CA GLY A 21 -24.60 -11.99 12.90
C GLY A 21 -23.62 -12.90 13.64
N TYR A 22 -22.30 -12.75 13.46
CA TYR A 22 -21.35 -13.61 14.17
C TYR A 22 -21.16 -13.13 15.62
N ASP A 23 -21.82 -13.83 16.53
CA ASP A 23 -21.57 -13.72 17.98
C ASP A 23 -21.15 -15.10 18.53
N PRO A 24 -19.92 -15.26 19.04
CA PRO A 24 -19.48 -16.55 19.59
C PRO A 24 -20.18 -16.94 20.90
N SER A 25 -20.94 -16.03 21.54
CA SER A 25 -21.70 -16.32 22.78
C SER A 25 -23.08 -16.91 22.52
N LEU A 26 -23.60 -16.76 21.30
CA LEU A 26 -24.91 -17.27 20.90
C LEU A 26 -24.80 -18.68 20.31
N THR A 27 -25.90 -19.44 20.41
CA THR A 27 -26.03 -20.72 19.72
C THR A 27 -26.21 -20.52 18.21
N ILE A 28 -25.90 -21.56 17.44
CA ILE A 28 -26.03 -21.53 15.97
C ILE A 28 -27.47 -21.18 15.57
N ASP A 29 -28.47 -21.76 16.24
CA ASP A 29 -29.87 -21.56 15.91
C ASP A 29 -30.34 -20.13 16.25
N GLU A 30 -29.90 -19.57 17.38
CA GLU A 30 -30.20 -18.16 17.72
C GLU A 30 -29.62 -17.18 16.68
N ILE A 31 -28.38 -17.39 16.25
CA ILE A 31 -27.75 -16.59 15.19
C ILE A 31 -28.54 -16.69 13.89
N VAL A 32 -28.97 -17.90 13.53
CA VAL A 32 -29.78 -18.13 12.32
C VAL A 32 -31.11 -17.39 12.44
N THR A 33 -31.84 -17.56 13.53
CA THR A 33 -33.14 -16.91 13.77
C THR A 33 -33.03 -15.39 13.75
N GLN A 34 -32.04 -14.80 14.44
CA GLN A 34 -31.83 -13.36 14.44
C GLN A 34 -31.58 -12.82 13.03
N GLN A 35 -30.76 -13.52 12.23
CA GLN A 35 -30.42 -13.06 10.88
C GLN A 35 -31.58 -13.23 9.90
N THR A 36 -32.31 -14.35 9.95
CA THR A 36 -33.41 -14.65 9.03
C THR A 36 -34.68 -13.88 9.34
N ASN A 37 -34.91 -13.50 10.61
CA ASN A 37 -36.03 -12.63 10.99
C ASN A 37 -35.84 -11.19 10.49
N ASN A 38 -34.58 -10.75 10.37
CA ASN A 38 -34.23 -9.40 9.98
C ASN A 38 -33.98 -9.24 8.45
N ASP A 39 -33.72 -10.33 7.72
CA ASP A 39 -33.38 -10.28 6.29
C ASP A 39 -33.98 -11.47 5.52
N ASP A 40 -35.02 -11.18 4.73
CA ASP A 40 -35.76 -12.13 3.90
C ASP A 40 -34.94 -12.74 2.75
N ARG A 41 -33.82 -12.09 2.38
CA ARG A 41 -32.92 -12.58 1.31
C ARG A 41 -32.04 -13.75 1.77
N VAL A 42 -31.98 -14.03 3.07
CA VAL A 42 -31.12 -15.05 3.66
C VAL A 42 -31.89 -16.37 3.75
N ASN A 43 -31.50 -17.35 2.95
CA ASN A 43 -32.06 -18.70 3.09
C ASN A 43 -31.61 -19.34 4.42
N PRO A 44 -32.54 -19.72 5.32
CA PRO A 44 -32.20 -20.22 6.66
C PRO A 44 -31.32 -21.47 6.65
N THR A 45 -31.62 -22.42 5.74
CA THR A 45 -30.88 -23.69 5.63
C THR A 45 -29.44 -23.44 5.20
N GLN A 46 -29.23 -22.66 4.14
CA GLN A 46 -27.89 -22.32 3.66
C GLN A 46 -27.10 -21.49 4.68
N PHE A 47 -27.79 -20.62 5.41
CA PHE A 47 -27.16 -19.81 6.45
C PHE A 47 -26.74 -20.66 7.65
N LYS A 48 -27.57 -21.63 8.07
CA LYS A 48 -27.22 -22.57 9.14
C LYS A 48 -25.95 -23.37 8.82
N GLU A 49 -25.82 -23.87 7.59
CA GLU A 49 -24.58 -24.53 7.14
C GLU A 49 -23.35 -23.60 7.21
N LEU A 50 -23.53 -22.34 6.81
CA LEU A 50 -22.49 -21.33 6.84
C LEU A 50 -22.05 -21.00 8.27
N VAL A 51 -23.00 -20.81 9.19
CA VAL A 51 -22.74 -20.53 10.62
C VAL A 51 -22.06 -21.73 11.25
N THR A 52 -22.56 -22.94 11.01
CA THR A 52 -21.94 -24.20 11.50
C THR A 52 -20.48 -24.28 11.09
N ARG A 53 -20.16 -23.96 9.84
CA ARG A 53 -18.78 -23.90 9.35
C ARG A 53 -17.92 -22.87 10.11
N TRP A 54 -18.46 -21.74 10.55
CA TRP A 54 -17.71 -20.73 11.32
C TRP A 54 -17.25 -21.23 12.69
N PHE A 55 -18.01 -22.11 13.33
CA PHE A 55 -17.69 -22.67 14.64
C PHE A 55 -16.76 -23.90 14.57
N THR A 56 -16.42 -24.39 13.37
CA THR A 56 -15.45 -25.49 13.24
C THR A 56 -14.04 -25.07 13.65
N PRO A 57 -13.30 -25.92 14.41
CA PRO A 57 -11.93 -25.59 14.85
C PRO A 57 -10.99 -25.25 13.68
N LYS A 58 -11.07 -26.04 12.59
CA LYS A 58 -10.28 -25.82 11.37
C LYS A 58 -10.46 -24.40 10.81
N PHE A 59 -11.70 -23.91 10.77
CA PHE A 59 -12.00 -22.59 10.25
C PHE A 59 -11.53 -21.49 11.19
N GLN A 60 -11.74 -21.64 12.49
CA GLN A 60 -11.29 -20.68 13.51
C GLN A 60 -9.76 -20.53 13.51
N THR A 61 -9.02 -21.64 13.50
CA THR A 61 -7.54 -21.64 13.41
C THR A 61 -7.06 -20.94 12.14
N THR A 62 -7.67 -21.24 10.99
CA THR A 62 -7.34 -20.58 9.73
C THR A 62 -7.61 -19.08 9.78
N CYS A 63 -8.73 -18.66 10.37
CA CYS A 63 -9.06 -17.25 10.54
C CYS A 63 -8.09 -16.53 11.49
N ALA A 64 -7.71 -17.15 12.61
CA ALA A 64 -6.74 -16.60 13.55
C ALA A 64 -5.36 -16.41 12.89
N ALA A 65 -4.87 -17.43 12.18
CA ALA A 65 -3.61 -17.35 11.45
C ALA A 65 -3.63 -16.23 10.39
N LYS A 66 -4.72 -16.12 9.60
CA LYS A 66 -4.86 -15.06 8.60
C LYS A 66 -4.89 -13.66 9.23
N ARG A 67 -5.56 -13.48 10.38
CA ARG A 67 -5.56 -12.20 11.10
C ARG A 67 -4.17 -11.83 11.59
N LEU A 68 -3.43 -12.78 12.15
CA LEU A 68 -2.05 -12.58 12.56
C LEU A 68 -1.12 -12.24 11.39
N SER A 69 -1.27 -12.92 10.25
CA SER A 69 -0.50 -12.59 9.05
C SER A 69 -0.84 -11.19 8.51
N ARG A 70 -2.11 -10.76 8.61
CA ARG A 70 -2.50 -9.39 8.23
C ARG A 70 -2.02 -8.33 9.22
N SER A 71 -2.00 -8.60 10.52
CA SER A 71 -1.45 -7.63 11.50
C SER A 71 0.07 -7.45 11.34
N LYS A 72 0.78 -8.45 10.81
CA LYS A 72 2.21 -8.35 10.47
C LYS A 72 2.49 -7.61 9.17
N MET A 73 1.49 -7.33 8.34
CA MET A 73 1.65 -6.62 7.07
C MET A 73 1.98 -5.14 7.34
N LYS A 74 3.22 -4.75 7.08
CA LYS A 74 3.72 -3.39 7.36
C LYS A 74 3.62 -2.42 6.19
N ASP A 75 3.62 -2.94 4.97
CA ASP A 75 3.68 -2.15 3.74
C ASP A 75 2.53 -2.55 2.80
N PRO A 76 1.35 -1.91 2.91
CA PRO A 76 0.25 -2.16 2.00
C PRO A 76 0.57 -1.62 0.59
N HIS A 77 0.23 -2.37 -0.44
CA HIS A 77 0.27 -1.87 -1.81
C HIS A 77 -0.95 -0.96 -2.07
N VAL A 78 -0.71 0.28 -2.52
CA VAL A 78 -1.77 1.30 -2.64
C VAL A 78 -1.91 1.90 -4.06
N THR A 79 -1.12 1.46 -5.03
CA THR A 79 -1.13 2.03 -6.41
C THR A 79 -2.46 1.81 -7.15
N GLY A 80 -3.21 0.79 -6.73
CA GLY A 80 -4.44 0.38 -7.39
C GLY A 80 -4.16 -0.27 -8.75
N THR A 81 -5.14 -0.20 -9.66
CA THR A 81 -5.09 -0.92 -10.95
C THR A 81 -4.35 -0.15 -12.05
N LYS A 82 -3.97 1.11 -11.82
CA LYS A 82 -3.32 1.91 -12.86
C LYS A 82 -1.89 1.42 -13.09
N LEU A 83 -1.54 1.17 -14.34
CA LEU A 83 -0.20 0.75 -14.73
C LEU A 83 0.86 1.82 -14.41
N PHE A 84 2.03 1.38 -13.95
CA PHE A 84 3.16 2.28 -13.68
C PHE A 84 3.59 3.09 -14.92
N ALA A 85 3.55 2.52 -16.12
CA ALA A 85 3.89 3.24 -17.36
C ALA A 85 2.93 4.41 -17.61
N ARG A 86 1.63 4.21 -17.35
CA ARG A 86 0.62 5.27 -17.49
C ARG A 86 0.82 6.35 -16.43
N LEU A 87 1.11 5.96 -15.19
CA LEU A 87 1.42 6.90 -14.11
C LEU A 87 2.68 7.72 -14.44
N ALA A 88 3.73 7.08 -14.94
CA ALA A 88 4.96 7.73 -15.39
C ALA A 88 4.70 8.75 -16.49
N HIS A 89 3.91 8.37 -17.50
CA HIS A 89 3.51 9.30 -18.56
C HIS A 89 2.71 10.48 -18.01
N GLU A 90 1.68 10.25 -17.19
CA GLU A 90 0.86 11.31 -16.61
C GLU A 90 1.68 12.29 -15.75
N VAL A 91 2.68 11.81 -15.01
CA VAL A 91 3.59 12.66 -14.24
C VAL A 91 4.54 13.42 -15.17
N ALA A 92 5.10 12.76 -16.20
CA ALA A 92 5.96 13.41 -17.18
C ALA A 92 5.22 14.52 -17.94
N THR A 93 3.97 14.28 -18.37
CA THR A 93 3.14 15.30 -19.04
C THR A 93 2.93 16.54 -18.17
N LYS A 94 2.87 16.39 -16.84
CA LYS A 94 2.76 17.52 -15.90
C LYS A 94 4.10 18.22 -15.63
N ASN A 95 5.21 17.52 -15.82
CA ASN A 95 6.57 17.99 -15.58
C ASN A 95 7.31 18.27 -16.91
N ASP A 96 6.64 18.90 -17.88
CA ASP A 96 7.23 19.32 -19.17
C ASP A 96 7.93 18.19 -19.96
N GLY A 97 7.43 16.96 -19.84
CA GLY A 97 7.97 15.77 -20.51
C GLY A 97 9.08 15.04 -19.73
N VAL A 98 9.48 15.54 -18.56
CA VAL A 98 10.52 14.93 -17.74
C VAL A 98 9.97 13.75 -16.94
N TYR A 99 10.48 12.55 -17.21
CA TYR A 99 10.10 11.34 -16.50
C TYR A 99 10.67 11.31 -15.08
N SER A 100 9.83 10.93 -14.13
CA SER A 100 10.24 10.72 -12.74
C SER A 100 11.24 9.57 -12.61
N THR A 101 12.15 9.72 -11.64
CA THR A 101 13.05 8.65 -11.22
C THR A 101 12.28 7.48 -10.59
N ARG A 102 12.94 6.32 -10.45
CA ARG A 102 12.35 5.16 -9.76
C ARG A 102 11.95 5.48 -8.32
N GLY A 103 12.71 6.32 -7.61
CA GLY A 103 12.42 6.73 -6.24
C GLY A 103 11.18 7.62 -6.15
N GLU A 104 11.07 8.61 -7.04
CA GLU A 104 9.89 9.48 -7.14
C GLU A 104 8.65 8.69 -7.55
N MET A 105 8.78 7.77 -8.51
CA MET A 105 7.70 6.88 -8.91
C MET A 105 7.21 6.06 -7.73
N TYR A 106 8.13 5.48 -6.95
CA TYR A 106 7.77 4.75 -5.72
C TYR A 106 7.02 5.62 -4.72
N ILE A 107 7.49 6.86 -4.49
CA ILE A 107 6.84 7.81 -3.58
C ILE A 107 5.42 8.14 -4.03
N ILE A 108 5.26 8.59 -5.28
CA ILE A 108 3.99 9.03 -5.87
C ILE A 108 2.96 7.88 -5.92
N THR A 109 3.42 6.65 -6.17
CA THR A 109 2.51 5.53 -6.43
C THR A 109 2.20 4.66 -5.23
N THR A 110 3.07 4.63 -4.21
CA THR A 110 2.93 3.70 -3.07
C THR A 110 2.92 4.36 -1.70
N ARG A 111 3.38 5.61 -1.59
CA ARG A 111 3.59 6.26 -0.28
C ARG A 111 2.73 7.51 -0.07
N ILE A 112 2.20 8.08 -1.15
CA ILE A 112 1.33 9.24 -1.13
C ILE A 112 -0.04 8.85 -1.72
N ARG A 113 -1.11 9.33 -1.09
CA ARG A 113 -2.49 9.15 -1.54
C ARG A 113 -2.88 10.25 -2.54
N LYS A 114 -4.08 10.17 -3.12
CA LYS A 114 -4.55 11.17 -4.11
C LYS A 114 -4.75 12.57 -3.50
N ASP A 115 -5.02 12.64 -2.21
CA ASP A 115 -5.15 13.85 -1.39
C ASP A 115 -3.79 14.35 -0.87
N GLU A 116 -2.69 13.83 -1.42
CA GLU A 116 -1.31 14.18 -1.06
C GLU A 116 -0.89 13.83 0.38
N SER A 117 -1.75 13.15 1.13
CA SER A 117 -1.42 12.63 2.45
C SER A 117 -0.52 11.40 2.35
N PHE A 118 0.33 11.17 3.37
CA PHE A 118 1.05 9.91 3.49
C PHE A 118 0.10 8.75 3.82
N VAL A 119 0.47 7.55 3.36
CA VAL A 119 -0.30 6.34 3.64
C VAL A 119 -0.28 6.00 5.13
N ASP A 120 0.90 6.09 5.76
CA ASP A 120 1.20 5.89 7.18
C ASP A 120 2.49 6.63 7.58
N ASP A 121 2.82 6.63 8.88
CA ASP A 121 4.01 7.32 9.40
C ASP A 121 5.34 6.71 8.89
N LYS A 122 5.34 5.41 8.57
CA LYS A 122 6.53 4.74 8.01
C LYS A 122 6.79 5.19 6.58
N ALA A 123 5.74 5.39 5.80
CA ALA A 123 5.80 5.94 4.47
C ALA A 123 6.44 7.33 4.49
N ALA A 124 6.06 8.19 5.46
CA ALA A 124 6.68 9.49 5.66
C ALA A 124 8.20 9.38 5.92
N ASN A 125 8.61 8.48 6.82
CA ASN A 125 10.03 8.24 7.12
C ASN A 125 10.83 7.70 5.92
N VAL A 126 10.24 6.79 5.13
CA VAL A 126 10.87 6.26 3.91
C VAL A 126 11.01 7.36 2.85
N VAL A 127 9.98 8.19 2.67
CA VAL A 127 10.01 9.34 1.76
C VAL A 127 11.11 10.33 2.17
N ALA A 128 11.22 10.64 3.46
CA ALA A 128 12.27 11.53 3.97
C ALA A 128 13.67 10.97 3.69
N SER A 129 13.89 9.68 3.99
CA SER A 129 15.16 9.00 3.69
C SER A 129 15.50 9.00 2.19
N LEU A 130 14.51 8.74 1.32
CA LEU A 130 14.72 8.77 -0.14
C LEU A 130 15.05 10.17 -0.64
N LYS A 131 14.39 11.20 -0.13
CA LYS A 131 14.68 12.60 -0.46
C LYS A 131 16.09 13.00 0.00
N ALA A 132 16.52 12.58 1.19
CA ALA A 132 17.88 12.81 1.69
C ALA A 132 18.93 12.16 0.78
N ILE A 133 18.73 10.90 0.38
CA ILE A 133 19.64 10.19 -0.54
C ILE A 133 19.70 10.90 -1.89
N ALA A 134 18.57 11.35 -2.42
CA ALA A 134 18.53 12.08 -3.70
C ALA A 134 19.33 13.40 -3.61
N ASN A 135 19.17 14.16 -2.53
CA ASN A 135 19.90 15.41 -2.30
C ASN A 135 21.40 15.18 -2.11
N ASP A 136 21.79 14.15 -1.36
CA ASP A 136 23.20 13.77 -1.19
C ASP A 136 23.83 13.32 -2.51
N SER A 137 23.06 12.62 -3.35
CA SER A 137 23.49 12.17 -4.67
C SER A 137 23.62 13.32 -5.67
N ALA A 138 22.86 14.41 -5.50
CA ALA A 138 23.03 15.65 -6.26
C ALA A 138 24.22 16.49 -5.74
N SER A 139 24.52 16.42 -4.44
CA SER A 139 25.65 17.11 -3.80
C SER A 139 27.01 16.51 -4.16
N LYS A 140 27.12 15.17 -4.23
CA LYS A 140 28.37 14.46 -4.55
C LYS A 140 29.02 14.87 -5.88
N PRO A 141 28.32 14.91 -7.03
CA PRO A 141 28.93 15.31 -8.30
C PRO A 141 29.36 16.78 -8.27
N ILE A 142 28.57 17.69 -7.69
CA ILE A 142 28.93 19.12 -7.55
C ILE A 142 30.17 19.27 -6.64
N ARG A 143 30.22 18.56 -5.51
CA ARG A 143 31.36 18.56 -4.58
C ARG A 143 32.63 18.00 -5.21
N MET A 144 32.52 16.93 -6.00
CA MET A 144 33.67 16.32 -6.69
C MET A 144 34.23 17.26 -7.77
N VAL A 145 33.36 17.93 -8.52
CA VAL A 145 33.75 18.95 -9.52
C VAL A 145 34.44 20.14 -8.85
N LEU A 146 33.89 20.67 -7.75
CA LEU A 146 34.53 21.77 -7.00
C LEU A 146 35.92 21.40 -6.49
N GLN A 147 36.08 20.17 -5.98
CA GLN A 147 37.37 19.68 -5.49
C GLN A 147 38.38 19.48 -6.61
N MET A 148 37.95 19.00 -7.78
CA MET A 148 38.79 18.92 -8.98
C MET A 148 39.23 20.33 -9.45
N MET A 149 38.33 21.31 -9.47
CA MET A 149 38.64 22.70 -9.83
C MET A 149 39.65 23.34 -8.86
N ASN A 150 39.45 23.17 -7.55
CA ASN A 150 40.37 23.69 -6.54
C ASN A 150 41.76 23.03 -6.63
N THR A 151 41.80 21.72 -6.92
CA THR A 151 43.06 20.99 -7.11
C THR A 151 43.81 21.48 -8.36
N GLN A 152 43.10 21.82 -9.44
CA GLN A 152 43.73 22.41 -10.64
C GLN A 152 44.26 23.82 -10.39
N LYS A 153 43.52 24.66 -9.66
CA LYS A 153 43.99 26.01 -9.28
C LYS A 153 45.27 25.97 -8.43
N LEU A 154 45.33 25.08 -7.44
CA LEU A 154 46.54 24.88 -6.61
C LEU A 154 47.74 24.39 -7.44
N LYS A 155 47.50 23.52 -8.43
CA LYS A 155 48.54 23.05 -9.35
C LYS A 155 49.05 24.17 -10.28
N ALA A 156 48.17 25.07 -10.72
CA ALA A 156 48.53 26.23 -11.54
C ALA A 156 49.39 27.23 -10.74
N GLN A 157 48.99 27.57 -9.52
CA GLN A 157 49.74 28.47 -8.63
C GLN A 157 51.13 27.94 -8.26
N ARG A 158 51.26 26.63 -8.04
CA ARG A 158 52.55 25.99 -7.77
C ARG A 158 53.46 25.96 -9.01
N LYS A 159 52.91 26.08 -10.21
CA LYS A 159 53.66 26.15 -11.47
C LYS A 159 54.17 27.58 -11.75
N GLU A 160 53.39 28.59 -11.36
CA GLU A 160 53.76 30.00 -11.49
C GLU A 160 54.77 30.45 -10.42
N GLY A 161 54.76 29.86 -9.21
CA GLY A 161 55.74 30.14 -8.16
C GLY A 161 57.00 29.27 -8.20
N MET A 162 57.30 28.59 -9.31
CA MET A 162 58.48 27.71 -9.46
C MET A 162 59.41 28.21 -10.58
N PHE A 163 59.56 29.52 -10.65
CA PHE A 163 60.65 30.20 -11.35
C PHE A 163 61.00 31.47 -10.55
N ASP A 164 61.80 31.29 -9.51
CA ASP A 164 62.76 32.26 -8.97
C ASP A 164 64.07 31.49 -8.73
#